data_AF-A0A1B6JL62-F1
#
_entry.id   AF-A0A1B6JL62-F1
#
_cell.length_a   1.000
_cell.length_b   1.000
_cell.length_c   1.000
_cell.angle_alpha   90.00
_cell.angle_beta   90.00
_cell.angle_gamma   90.00
#
_symmetry.space_group_name_H-M   'P 1'
#
loop_
_entity.id
_entity.type
_entity.pdbx_description
1 polymer ?
#
loop_
_entity_poly.entity_id
_entity_poly.type
_entity_poly.pdbx_seq_one_letter_code
_entity_poly.pdbx_strand_id
1 'polypeptide(L)'
;CRVVGVTPACSCQVNYVGRPPNCRPECTIHAECPSNLACRNERCQDPCPGACGQNAECRVVNHAAVCTCPQGFIGDPSSVCQPAPISTTERTPVVTDPCFPSPCALWWRW
;
A
#
# COMPACT_ATOMS: atom_id res chain seq x y z
N CYS A 1 36.10 17.13 9.60
CA CYS A 1 37.21 17.85 8.93
C CYS A 1 37.58 17.05 7.70
N ARG A 2 37.58 17.68 6.52
CA ARG A 2 38.05 17.08 5.26
C ARG A 2 39.08 18.00 4.62
N VAL A 3 40.10 17.43 3.99
CA VAL A 3 41.10 18.22 3.26
C VAL A 3 40.50 18.65 1.94
N VAL A 4 40.48 19.95 1.66
CA VAL A 4 40.08 20.51 0.36
C VAL A 4 41.28 21.28 -0.19
N GLY A 5 41.98 20.67 -1.14
CA GLY A 5 43.27 21.17 -1.64
C GLY A 5 44.35 21.09 -0.56
N VAL A 6 44.87 22.25 -0.14
CA VAL A 6 45.92 22.39 0.89
C VAL A 6 45.39 22.91 2.25
N THR A 7 44.09 23.12 2.39
CA THR A 7 43.49 23.70 3.61
C THR A 7 42.53 22.71 4.30
N PRO A 8 42.49 22.69 5.65
CA PRO A 8 41.51 21.91 6.39
C PRO A 8 40.14 22.58 6.31
N ALA A 9 39.13 21.86 5.83
CA ALA A 9 37.76 22.34 5.75
C ALA A 9 36.85 21.59 6.72
N CYS A 10 35.97 22.32 7.41
CA CYS A 10 34.89 21.70 8.17
C CYS A 10 33.75 21.26 7.24
N SER A 11 33.12 20.15 7.57
CA SER A 11 31.93 19.62 6.89
C SER A 11 30.87 19.31 7.93
N CYS A 12 29.59 19.39 7.55
CA CYS A 12 28.51 18.96 8.42
C CYS A 12 28.60 17.46 8.71
N GLN A 13 27.98 17.06 9.84
CA GLN A 13 27.88 15.66 10.23
C GLN A 13 27.00 14.88 9.25
N VAL A 14 27.04 13.55 9.32
CA VAL A 14 26.22 12.68 8.46
C VAL A 14 24.74 13.06 8.62
N ASN A 15 24.03 13.20 7.49
CA ASN A 15 22.63 13.63 7.38
C ASN A 15 22.33 15.11 7.66
N TYR A 16 23.35 15.95 7.88
CA TYR A 16 23.17 17.40 8.01
C TYR A 16 23.60 18.10 6.73
N VAL A 17 22.79 19.03 6.26
CA VAL A 17 22.99 19.82 5.04
C VAL A 17 23.44 21.24 5.39
N GLY A 18 24.12 21.90 4.45
CA GLY A 18 24.61 23.26 4.59
C GLY A 18 26.12 23.35 4.78
N ARG A 19 26.57 24.41 5.44
CA ARG A 19 27.99 24.68 5.70
C ARG A 19 28.20 25.08 7.17
N PRO A 20 29.20 24.54 7.86
CA PRO A 20 29.52 24.94 9.23
C PRO A 20 29.73 26.46 9.34
N PRO A 21 29.27 27.10 10.43
CA PRO A 21 28.59 26.53 11.61
C PRO A 21 27.09 26.27 11.44
N ASN A 22 26.48 26.71 10.33
CA ASN A 22 25.04 26.63 10.07
C ASN A 22 24.63 25.28 9.45
N CYS A 23 25.04 24.18 10.06
CA CYS A 23 24.56 22.86 9.68
C CYS A 23 23.12 22.69 10.18
N ARG A 24 22.25 22.17 9.32
CA ARG A 24 20.86 21.89 9.66
C ARG A 24 20.46 20.48 9.20
N PRO A 25 19.47 19.85 9.82
CA PRO A 25 18.90 18.61 9.30
C PRO A 25 18.30 18.81 7.91
N GLU A 26 18.04 17.72 7.19
CA GLU A 26 17.37 17.79 5.90
C GLU A 26 15.92 18.27 6.05
N CYS A 27 15.24 17.82 7.11
CA CYS A 27 13.88 18.23 7.45
C CYS A 27 13.67 18.22 8.97
N THR A 28 12.75 19.04 9.45
CA THR A 28 12.21 18.97 10.81
C THR A 28 10.71 18.67 10.83
N ILE A 29 10.01 19.01 9.74
CA ILE A 29 8.60 18.71 9.54
C ILE A 29 8.37 18.01 8.19
N HIS A 30 7.28 17.26 8.08
CA HIS A 30 6.93 16.54 6.84
C HIS A 30 6.80 17.48 5.62
N ALA A 31 6.28 18.69 5.81
CA ALA A 31 6.08 19.68 4.74
C ALA A 31 7.39 20.22 4.12
N GLU A 32 8.55 20.01 4.74
CA GLU A 32 9.85 20.31 4.12
C GLU A 32 10.26 19.27 3.08
N CYS A 33 9.63 18.09 3.11
CA CYS A 33 9.89 17.02 2.16
C CYS A 33 8.99 17.12 0.92
N PRO A 34 9.38 16.50 -0.20
CA PRO A 34 8.47 16.21 -1.31
C PRO A 34 7.21 15.45 -0.85
N SER A 35 6.09 15.61 -1.56
CA SER A 35 4.79 15.03 -1.21
C SER A 35 4.80 13.49 -1.08
N ASN A 36 5.75 12.83 -1.72
CA ASN A 36 5.97 11.39 -1.70
C ASN A 36 6.95 10.91 -0.61
N LEU A 37 7.47 11.80 0.24
CA LEU A 37 8.43 11.48 1.30
C LEU A 37 7.94 12.02 2.63
N ALA A 38 8.37 11.43 3.73
CA ALA A 38 8.04 11.86 5.08
C ALA A 38 9.30 12.20 5.85
N CYS A 39 9.26 13.26 6.66
CA CYS A 39 10.34 13.53 7.59
C CYS A 39 10.39 12.47 8.70
N ARG A 40 11.45 11.65 8.72
CA ARG A 40 11.69 10.64 9.75
C ARG A 40 13.18 10.63 10.11
N ASN A 41 13.46 10.81 11.41
CA ASN A 41 14.82 10.95 11.93
C ASN A 41 15.59 12.05 11.19
N GLU A 42 14.99 13.25 11.10
CA GLU A 42 15.61 14.45 10.50
C GLU A 42 15.95 14.31 9.00
N ARG A 43 15.34 13.34 8.33
CA ARG A 43 15.60 12.97 6.94
C ARG A 43 14.31 12.70 6.17
N CYS A 44 14.23 13.12 4.92
CA CYS A 44 13.12 12.81 4.03
C CYS A 44 13.25 11.37 3.53
N GLN A 45 12.34 10.51 3.97
CA GLN A 45 12.37 9.08 3.66
C GLN A 45 11.01 8.58 3.23
N ASP A 46 11.00 7.55 2.39
CA ASP A 46 9.76 6.92 1.95
C ASP A 46 9.07 6.24 3.15
N PRO A 47 7.78 6.54 3.43
CA PRO A 47 7.06 5.93 4.54
C PRO A 47 6.50 4.54 4.24
N CYS A 48 6.54 4.03 3.00
CA CYS A 48 5.97 2.73 2.63
C CYS A 48 6.72 1.50 3.15
N PRO A 49 8.07 1.45 3.19
CA PRO A 49 8.80 0.28 3.65
C PRO A 49 8.39 -0.15 5.07
N GLY A 50 7.69 -1.29 5.16
CA GLY A 50 7.21 -1.86 6.43
C GLY A 50 5.92 -1.25 6.98
N ALA A 51 5.22 -0.39 6.23
CA ALA A 51 3.95 0.20 6.66
C ALA A 51 2.71 -0.65 6.30
N CYS A 52 2.74 -1.33 5.16
CA CYS A 52 1.59 -2.07 4.64
C CYS A 52 1.73 -3.59 4.81
N GLY A 53 0.57 -4.26 4.79
CA GLY A 53 0.45 -5.70 4.89
C GLY A 53 0.93 -6.46 3.65
N GLN A 54 0.94 -7.79 3.72
CA GLN A 54 1.33 -8.63 2.58
C GLN A 54 0.31 -8.48 1.44
N ASN A 55 0.82 -8.42 0.20
CA ASN A 55 0.03 -8.21 -1.03
C ASN A 55 -0.80 -6.91 -1.07
N ALA A 56 -0.52 -5.95 -0.18
CA ALA A 56 -1.10 -4.62 -0.23
C ALA A 56 -0.25 -3.69 -1.11
N GLU A 57 -0.91 -2.82 -1.86
CA GLU A 57 -0.26 -1.72 -2.58
C GLU A 57 -0.08 -0.54 -1.62
N CYS A 58 1.13 0.01 -1.56
CA CYS A 58 1.41 1.20 -0.76
C CYS A 58 1.51 2.44 -1.64
N ARG A 59 0.79 3.50 -1.26
CA ARG A 59 0.89 4.81 -1.89
C ARG A 59 1.11 5.88 -0.84
N VAL A 60 2.01 6.83 -1.12
CA VAL A 60 2.24 7.97 -0.23
C VAL A 60 1.25 9.08 -0.55
N VAL A 61 0.47 9.51 0.45
CA VAL A 61 -0.49 10.61 0.35
C VAL A 61 -0.25 11.55 1.53
N ASN A 62 0.05 12.83 1.25
CA ASN A 62 0.34 13.84 2.28
C ASN A 62 1.40 13.38 3.29
N HIS A 63 2.54 12.86 2.80
CA HIS A 63 3.64 12.35 3.63
C HIS A 63 3.29 11.13 4.50
N ALA A 64 2.12 10.52 4.31
CA ALA A 64 1.69 9.33 5.03
C ALA A 64 1.58 8.13 4.08
N ALA A 65 1.93 6.94 4.57
CA ALA A 65 1.69 5.70 3.83
C ALA A 65 0.21 5.33 3.90
N VAL A 66 -0.40 5.13 2.73
CA VAL A 66 -1.77 4.66 2.56
C VAL A 66 -1.71 3.29 1.89
N CYS A 67 -2.28 2.30 2.55
CA CYS A 67 -2.29 0.91 2.09
C CYS A 67 -3.65 0.57 1.48
N THR A 68 -3.65 -0.06 0.31
CA THR A 68 -4.86 -0.50 -0.40
C THR A 68 -4.68 -1.89 -0.98
N CYS A 69 -5.72 -2.72 -0.94
CA CYS A 69 -5.68 -4.00 -1.67
C CYS A 69 -5.85 -3.74 -3.18
N PRO A 70 -4.98 -4.32 -4.03
CA PRO A 70 -5.09 -4.18 -5.48
C PRO A 70 -6.36 -4.87 -6.01
N GLN A 71 -6.73 -4.59 -7.26
CA GLN A 71 -7.93 -5.18 -7.86
C GLN A 71 -7.87 -6.71 -7.85
N GLY A 72 -8.99 -7.34 -7.47
CA GLY A 72 -9.07 -8.80 -7.31
C GLY A 72 -8.52 -9.32 -5.98
N PHE A 73 -8.12 -8.45 -5.04
CA PHE A 73 -7.77 -8.82 -3.67
C PHE A 73 -8.75 -8.19 -2.66
N ILE A 74 -9.01 -8.91 -1.57
CA ILE A 74 -9.86 -8.50 -0.45
C ILE A 74 -9.15 -8.76 0.88
N GLY A 75 -9.62 -8.14 1.96
CA GLY A 75 -9.05 -8.29 3.29
C GLY A 75 -8.61 -6.95 3.88
N ASP A 76 -7.69 -7.01 4.84
CA ASP A 76 -7.20 -5.84 5.54
C ASP A 76 -5.83 -5.40 4.97
N PRO A 77 -5.72 -4.18 4.40
CA PRO A 77 -4.50 -3.73 3.74
C PRO A 77 -3.33 -3.43 4.71
N SER A 78 -3.60 -3.29 6.01
CA SER A 78 -2.54 -3.14 7.02
C SER A 78 -1.95 -4.49 7.44
N SER A 79 -2.73 -5.57 7.29
CA SER A 79 -2.33 -6.93 7.68
C SER A 79 -1.99 -7.81 6.47
N VAL A 80 -3.00 -8.20 5.68
CA VAL A 80 -2.86 -9.10 4.53
C VAL A 80 -4.03 -8.87 3.56
N CYS A 81 -3.71 -8.66 2.29
CA CYS A 81 -4.65 -8.77 1.18
C CYS A 81 -4.60 -10.20 0.60
N GLN A 82 -5.76 -10.82 0.41
CA GLN A 82 -5.92 -12.16 -0.14
C GLN A 82 -6.67 -12.13 -1.47
N PRO A 83 -6.40 -13.05 -2.42
CA PRO A 83 -7.17 -13.11 -3.66
C PRO A 83 -8.66 -13.25 -3.36
N ALA A 84 -9.47 -12.42 -4.01
CA ALA A 84 -10.92 -12.52 -3.95
C ALA A 84 -11.33 -13.92 -4.45
N PRO A 85 -12.29 -14.58 -3.77
CA PRO A 85 -12.84 -15.81 -4.31
C PRO A 85 -13.41 -15.51 -5.69
N ILE A 86 -12.95 -16.25 -6.70
CA ILE A 86 -13.55 -16.25 -8.03
C ILE A 86 -15.02 -16.61 -7.83
N SER A 87 -15.89 -15.62 -7.98
CA SER A 87 -17.32 -15.85 -7.98
C SER A 87 -17.65 -16.64 -9.24
N THR A 88 -17.64 -17.96 -9.14
CA THR A 88 -18.18 -18.86 -10.16
C THR A 88 -19.71 -18.82 -10.21
N THR A 89 -20.34 -17.82 -9.58
CA THR A 89 -21.79 -17.56 -9.69
C THR A 89 -22.14 -16.86 -11.01
N GLU A 90 -21.52 -17.27 -12.11
CA GLU A 90 -22.05 -16.97 -13.44
C GLU A 90 -22.14 -18.28 -14.22
N ARG A 91 -23.38 -18.81 -14.27
CA ARG A 91 -23.83 -20.02 -14.97
C ARG A 91 -23.42 -21.35 -14.34
N THR A 92 -23.94 -21.63 -13.15
CA THR A 92 -24.65 -22.92 -13.07
C THR A 92 -25.90 -22.72 -13.93
N PRO A 93 -26.07 -23.37 -15.10
CA PRO A 93 -27.38 -23.41 -15.71
C PRO A 93 -28.28 -24.02 -14.64
N VAL A 94 -29.24 -23.25 -14.15
CA VAL A 94 -30.32 -23.80 -13.34
C VAL A 94 -30.99 -24.81 -14.27
N VAL A 95 -30.67 -26.08 -14.11
CA VAL A 95 -31.35 -27.16 -14.83
C VAL A 95 -32.73 -27.22 -14.20
N THR A 96 -33.61 -26.31 -14.62
CA THR A 96 -35.04 -26.44 -14.42
C THR A 96 -35.48 -27.60 -15.29
N ASP A 97 -35.49 -28.80 -14.72
CA ASP A 97 -36.05 -29.99 -15.34
C ASP A 97 -37.56 -29.77 -15.55
N PRO A 98 -38.04 -29.68 -16.81
CA PRO A 98 -39.46 -29.47 -17.10
C PRO A 98 -40.35 -30.65 -16.66
N CYS A 99 -39.75 -31.78 -16.26
CA CYS A 99 -40.46 -32.94 -15.74
C CYS A 99 -40.60 -32.91 -14.20
N PHE A 100 -40.08 -31.88 -13.52
CA PHE A 100 -40.17 -31.77 -12.06
C PHE A 100 -40.94 -30.52 -11.60
N PRO A 101 -42.04 -30.68 -10.83
CA PRO A 101 -42.71 -31.93 -10.49
C PRO A 101 -43.54 -32.47 -11.67
N SER A 102 -43.65 -33.80 -11.77
CA SER A 102 -44.26 -34.45 -12.93
C SER A 102 -45.76 -34.15 -13.06
N PRO A 103 -46.22 -33.64 -14.22
CA PRO A 103 -47.65 -33.36 -14.43
C PRO A 103 -48.50 -34.63 -14.54
N CYS A 104 -47.89 -35.78 -14.83
CA CYS A 104 -48.59 -37.06 -14.98
C CYS A 104 -49.07 -37.68 -13.66
N ALA A 105 -48.59 -37.19 -12.51
CA ALA A 105 -49.00 -37.71 -11.20
C ALA A 105 -50.42 -37.29 -10.78
N LEU A 106 -51.08 -36.38 -11.53
CA LEU A 106 -52.39 -35.80 -11.20
C LEU A 106 -53.60 -36.46 -11.89
N TRP A 107 -53.42 -37.45 -12.78
CA TRP A 107 -54.53 -38.00 -13.58
C TRP A 107 -54.83 -39.50 -13.46
N TRP A 108 -54.18 -40.26 -12.57
CA TRP A 108 -54.43 -41.71 -12.42
C TRP A 108 -55.39 -42.08 -11.27
N ARG A 109 -56.13 -41.12 -10.71
CA ARG A 109 -57.17 -41.36 -9.70
C ARG A 109 -58.59 -41.15 -10.27
N TRP A 110 -58.95 -41.85 -11.34
CA TRP A 110 -60.34 -42.16 -11.72
C TRP A 110 -60.40 -43.48 -12.48
#